data_AF-A0A258QHU5-F1
#
_entry.id   AF-A0A258QHU5-F1
#
_cell.length_a   1.000
_cell.length_b   1.000
_cell.length_c   1.000
_cell.angle_alpha   90.00
_cell.angle_beta   90.00
_cell.angle_gamma   90.00
#
_symmetry.space_group_name_H-M   'P 1'
#
loop_
_entity.id
_entity.type
_entity.pdbx_description
1 polymer ?
#
loop_
_entity_poly.entity_id
_entity_poly.type
_entity_poly.pdbx_seq_one_letter_code
_entity_poly.pdbx_strand_id
1 'polypeptide(L)'
;FIGAGDMITLCATHFVARKPKSVAIANRTIERGQELADSISIQDVEAESFKLSELPGRLHEFDIIVSSTASSLPIIGLGMVESALKQRRHKPMVMIDLAVPRDFEPEISRLNDIYLYTVDDLGVMIQTGTSLRQAAVSQAEAIIEDRVGNFMHWMQGRKAVPLIQDIQQQGEYLRQLELDRAMKRLMRGDDPQEVLNAMAQGLTNKFLHGSLHALQHSNGAERDALIKLLPKLFASHSKPEDH
;
A
#
# COMPACT_ATOMS: atom_id res chain seq x y z
N PHE A 1 -15.07 4.19 20.66
CA PHE A 1 -14.30 4.00 19.42
C PHE A 1 -14.84 2.79 18.67
N ILE A 2 -14.84 2.84 17.34
CA ILE A 2 -15.32 1.76 16.47
C ILE A 2 -14.15 1.31 15.58
N GLY A 3 -13.79 0.03 15.70
CA GLY A 3 -12.57 -0.55 15.15
C GLY A 3 -11.45 -0.67 16.18
N ALA A 4 -10.43 -1.46 15.84
CA ALA A 4 -9.21 -1.65 16.64
C ALA A 4 -7.97 -1.73 15.73
N GLY A 5 -7.97 -0.92 14.66
CA GLY A 5 -6.81 -0.71 13.79
C GLY A 5 -5.93 0.45 14.27
N ASP A 6 -4.78 0.63 13.63
CA ASP A 6 -3.74 1.59 14.04
C ASP A 6 -4.26 3.01 14.27
N MET A 7 -5.17 3.48 13.40
CA MET A 7 -5.80 4.81 13.52
C MET A 7 -6.62 4.96 14.80
N ILE A 8 -7.43 3.96 15.16
CA ILE A 8 -8.20 3.97 16.40
C ILE A 8 -7.29 3.83 17.61
N THR A 9 -6.30 2.94 17.55
CA THR A 9 -5.33 2.76 18.63
C THR A 9 -4.65 4.07 18.97
N LEU A 10 -4.08 4.74 17.97
CA LEU A 10 -3.41 6.04 18.15
C LEU A 10 -4.38 7.09 18.69
N CYS A 11 -5.58 7.19 18.11
CA CYS A 11 -6.59 8.15 18.56
C CYS A 11 -6.99 7.92 20.02
N ALA A 12 -7.29 6.67 20.39
CA ALA A 12 -7.68 6.29 21.73
C ALA A 12 -6.57 6.59 22.75
N THR A 13 -5.32 6.24 22.45
CA THR A 13 -4.17 6.55 23.33
C THR A 13 -4.04 8.05 23.60
N HIS A 14 -4.21 8.91 22.59
CA HIS A 14 -4.17 10.36 22.79
C HIS A 14 -5.42 10.91 23.49
N PHE A 15 -6.59 10.32 23.24
CA PHE A 15 -7.84 10.76 23.83
C PHE A 15 -7.89 10.50 25.33
N VAL A 16 -7.36 9.35 25.77
CA VAL A 16 -7.31 8.93 27.17
C VAL A 16 -6.46 9.87 28.01
N ALA A 17 -5.42 10.49 27.44
CA ALA A 17 -4.65 11.55 28.09
C ALA A 17 -5.49 12.77 28.51
N ARG A 18 -6.68 12.95 27.94
CA ARG A 18 -7.66 13.98 28.33
C ARG A 18 -8.60 13.55 29.46
N LYS A 19 -8.42 12.34 30.00
CA LYS A 19 -9.18 11.75 31.12
C LYS A 19 -10.71 11.76 30.91
N PRO A 20 -11.22 11.12 29.84
CA PRO A 20 -12.65 10.91 29.70
C PRO A 20 -13.20 10.06 30.86
N LYS A 21 -14.51 10.16 31.11
CA LYS A 21 -15.18 9.39 32.17
C LYS A 21 -15.06 7.88 31.96
N SER A 22 -15.27 7.43 30.73
CA SER A 22 -15.13 6.03 30.32
C SER A 22 -14.86 5.95 28.82
N VAL A 23 -14.31 4.82 28.38
CA VAL A 23 -14.04 4.52 26.99
C VAL A 23 -14.60 3.14 26.66
N ALA A 24 -15.16 2.98 25.46
CA ALA A 24 -15.54 1.67 24.95
C ALA A 24 -15.00 1.46 23.54
N ILE A 25 -14.58 0.23 23.25
CA ILE A 25 -14.08 -0.21 21.94
C ILE A 25 -15.08 -1.20 21.34
N ALA A 26 -15.76 -0.79 20.26
CA ALA A 26 -16.62 -1.67 19.49
C ALA A 26 -15.83 -2.28 18.33
N ASN A 27 -15.69 -3.61 18.27
CA ASN A 27 -14.95 -4.25 17.18
C ASN A 27 -15.61 -5.54 16.68
N ARG A 28 -15.33 -5.93 15.42
CA ARG A 28 -15.84 -7.20 14.86
C ARG A 28 -15.22 -8.40 15.58
N THR A 29 -13.93 -8.31 15.88
CA THR A 29 -13.16 -9.30 16.64
C THR A 29 -13.01 -8.78 18.06
N ILE A 30 -13.68 -9.42 19.02
CA ILE A 30 -13.76 -8.92 20.40
C ILE A 30 -12.37 -8.90 21.05
N GLU A 31 -11.53 -9.89 20.72
CA GLU A 31 -10.19 -10.06 21.27
C GLU A 31 -9.31 -8.84 20.97
N ARG A 32 -9.28 -8.38 19.71
CA ARG A 32 -8.53 -7.17 19.32
C ARG A 32 -9.07 -5.90 19.97
N GLY A 33 -10.39 -5.83 20.20
CA GLY A 33 -10.99 -4.71 20.92
C GLY A 33 -10.60 -4.72 22.40
N GLN A 34 -10.55 -5.90 23.01
CA GLN A 34 -10.18 -6.09 24.41
C GLN A 34 -8.70 -5.76 24.64
N GLU A 35 -7.80 -6.22 23.77
CA GLU A 35 -6.37 -5.86 23.82
C GLU A 35 -6.17 -4.34 23.85
N LEU A 36 -6.91 -3.60 23.00
CA LEU A 36 -6.85 -2.15 22.99
C LEU A 36 -7.43 -1.56 24.28
N ALA A 37 -8.60 -2.03 24.74
CA ALA A 37 -9.22 -1.57 25.98
C ALA A 37 -8.30 -1.79 27.20
N ASP A 38 -7.63 -2.94 27.28
CA ASP A 38 -6.69 -3.26 28.35
C ASP A 38 -5.48 -2.33 28.31
N SER A 39 -4.94 -2.06 27.11
CA SER A 39 -3.78 -1.18 26.95
C SER A 39 -4.03 0.27 27.39
N ILE A 40 -5.27 0.76 27.26
CA ILE A 40 -5.64 2.13 27.66
C ILE A 40 -6.16 2.21 29.09
N SER A 41 -6.68 1.10 29.64
CA SER A 41 -7.15 1.03 31.04
C SER A 41 -6.04 1.29 32.06
N ILE A 42 -4.78 1.04 31.68
CA ILE A 42 -3.59 1.30 32.50
C ILE A 42 -3.44 2.81 32.83
N GLN A 43 -4.16 3.70 32.14
CA GLN A 43 -4.06 5.17 32.30
C GLN A 43 -5.14 5.77 33.23
N ASP A 44 -5.61 5.01 34.22
CA ASP A 44 -6.64 5.40 35.20
C ASP A 44 -8.00 5.78 34.56
N VAL A 45 -8.34 5.19 33.42
CA VAL A 45 -9.62 5.39 32.74
C VAL A 45 -10.31 4.04 32.57
N GLU A 46 -11.58 3.95 32.95
CA GLU A 46 -12.39 2.75 32.72
C GLU A 46 -12.54 2.52 31.21
N ALA A 47 -12.02 1.39 30.71
CA ALA A 47 -12.20 0.99 29.33
C ALA A 47 -12.80 -0.41 29.21
N GLU A 48 -13.75 -0.56 28.28
CA GLU A 48 -14.36 -1.85 27.95
C GLU A 48 -14.30 -2.13 26.45
N SER A 49 -14.54 -3.39 26.09
CA SER A 49 -14.70 -3.83 24.70
C SER A 49 -16.02 -4.58 24.54
N PHE A 50 -16.68 -4.38 23.40
CA PHE A 50 -17.92 -5.08 23.08
C PHE A 50 -18.01 -5.37 21.57
N LYS A 51 -18.93 -6.27 21.17
CA LYS A 51 -19.03 -6.67 19.77
C LYS A 51 -19.65 -5.56 18.94
N LEU A 52 -19.13 -5.34 17.73
CA LEU A 52 -19.68 -4.34 16.81
C LEU A 52 -21.19 -4.52 16.55
N SER A 53 -21.68 -5.76 16.58
CA SER A 53 -23.12 -6.08 16.43
C SER A 53 -24.01 -5.50 17.54
N GLU A 54 -23.44 -5.17 18.71
CA GLU A 54 -24.17 -4.62 19.86
C GLU A 54 -24.24 -3.08 19.81
N LEU A 55 -23.48 -2.46 18.90
CA LEU A 55 -23.42 -1.01 18.72
C LEU A 55 -24.80 -0.33 18.58
N PRO A 56 -25.78 -0.86 17.83
CA PRO A 56 -27.08 -0.19 17.70
C PRO A 56 -27.82 0.00 19.03
N GLY A 57 -27.63 -0.95 19.97
CA GLY A 57 -28.24 -0.88 21.30
C GLY A 57 -27.50 0.07 22.24
N ARG A 58 -26.19 0.27 22.03
CA ARG A 58 -25.31 1.01 22.95
C ARG A 58 -24.94 2.40 22.46
N LEU A 59 -25.19 2.75 21.20
CA LEU A 59 -24.78 4.02 20.61
C LEU A 59 -25.22 5.24 21.44
N HIS A 60 -26.39 5.15 22.09
CA HIS A 60 -26.97 6.18 22.93
C HIS A 60 -26.16 6.49 24.21
N GLU A 61 -25.29 5.58 24.65
CA GLU A 61 -24.49 5.71 25.87
C GLU A 61 -23.33 6.71 25.70
N PHE A 62 -22.92 7.00 24.46
CA PHE A 62 -21.68 7.72 24.16
C PHE A 62 -21.94 9.16 23.68
N ASP A 63 -21.16 10.10 24.19
CA ASP A 63 -21.20 11.50 23.75
C ASP A 63 -20.35 11.75 22.50
N ILE A 64 -19.29 10.96 22.33
CA ILE A 64 -18.32 11.08 21.25
C ILE A 64 -18.08 9.70 20.65
N ILE A 65 -18.23 9.61 19.33
CA ILE A 65 -18.02 8.40 18.54
C ILE A 65 -16.92 8.69 17.53
N VAL A 66 -15.90 7.84 17.54
CA VAL A 66 -14.80 7.88 16.57
C VAL A 66 -14.75 6.53 15.90
N SER A 67 -14.80 6.51 14.56
CA SER A 67 -14.75 5.29 13.76
C SER A 67 -13.57 5.31 12.80
N SER A 68 -12.94 4.16 12.61
CA SER A 68 -12.01 3.89 11.51
C SER A 68 -12.06 2.39 11.26
N THR A 69 -12.88 1.97 10.29
CA THR A 69 -12.97 0.58 9.88
C THR A 69 -12.54 0.38 8.43
N ALA A 70 -12.32 -0.89 8.07
CA ALA A 70 -12.07 -1.31 6.68
C ALA A 70 -13.37 -1.76 5.98
N SER A 71 -14.53 -1.22 6.36
CA SER A 71 -15.80 -1.54 5.70
C SER A 71 -15.87 -0.90 4.33
N SER A 72 -16.42 -1.61 3.35
CA SER A 72 -16.70 -1.06 2.02
C SER A 72 -18.03 -0.30 1.95
N LEU A 73 -18.90 -0.48 2.96
CA LEU A 73 -20.19 0.18 3.11
C LEU A 73 -20.27 0.87 4.48
N PRO A 74 -21.01 1.99 4.59
CA PRO A 74 -21.30 2.60 5.87
C PRO A 74 -21.92 1.58 6.85
N ILE A 75 -21.39 1.54 8.06
CA ILE A 75 -21.84 0.65 9.13
C ILE A 75 -22.73 1.37 10.15
N ILE A 76 -22.70 2.70 10.15
CA ILE A 76 -23.53 3.55 11.01
C ILE A 76 -24.48 4.31 10.10
N GLY A 77 -25.73 3.85 10.07
CA GLY A 77 -26.80 4.43 9.27
C GLY A 77 -27.67 5.42 10.03
N LEU A 78 -28.42 6.24 9.29
CA LEU A 78 -29.28 7.31 9.80
C LEU A 78 -30.26 6.82 10.87
N GLY A 79 -30.98 5.71 10.59
CA GLY A 79 -31.97 5.18 11.52
C GLY A 79 -31.40 4.71 12.87
N MET A 80 -30.14 4.24 12.88
CA MET A 80 -29.42 3.89 14.11
C MET A 80 -29.18 5.15 14.96
N VAL A 81 -28.71 6.23 14.32
CA VAL A 81 -28.41 7.50 14.99
C VAL A 81 -29.68 8.18 15.50
N GLU A 82 -30.75 8.21 14.71
CA GLU A 82 -32.05 8.76 15.14
C GLU A 82 -32.59 8.02 16.37
N SER A 83 -32.49 6.69 16.38
CA SER A 83 -32.93 5.87 17.52
C SER A 83 -32.09 6.16 18.77
N ALA A 84 -30.78 6.37 18.62
CA ALA A 84 -29.90 6.74 19.71
C ALA A 84 -30.23 8.14 20.26
N LEU A 85 -30.45 9.13 19.40
CA LEU A 85 -30.82 10.50 19.81
C LEU A 85 -32.14 10.54 20.59
N LYS A 86 -33.15 9.75 20.17
CA LYS A 86 -34.41 9.64 20.90
C LYS A 86 -34.20 9.13 22.33
N GLN A 87 -33.38 8.09 22.51
CA GLN A 87 -33.02 7.56 23.83
C GLN A 87 -32.21 8.57 24.66
N ARG A 88 -31.37 9.35 23.98
CA ARG A 88 -30.58 10.44 24.59
C ARG A 88 -31.39 11.70 24.89
N ARG A 89 -32.70 11.72 24.61
CA ARG A 89 -33.55 12.92 24.72
C ARG A 89 -32.96 14.12 23.98
N HIS A 90 -32.45 13.89 22.76
CA HIS A 90 -31.83 14.90 21.90
C HIS A 90 -30.59 15.58 22.50
N LYS A 91 -29.89 14.93 23.45
CA LYS A 91 -28.56 15.39 23.86
C LYS A 91 -27.59 15.25 22.69
N PRO A 92 -26.84 16.33 22.35
CA PRO A 92 -25.93 16.30 21.21
C PRO A 92 -24.89 15.19 21.27
N MET A 93 -24.38 14.81 20.10
CA MET A 93 -23.31 13.84 19.93
C MET A 93 -22.30 14.34 18.90
N VAL A 94 -21.02 14.03 19.14
CA VAL A 94 -19.95 14.26 18.17
C VAL A 94 -19.59 12.94 17.51
N MET A 95 -19.51 12.94 16.19
CA MET A 95 -19.12 11.79 15.39
C MET A 95 -17.91 12.16 14.54
N ILE A 96 -16.88 11.31 14.56
CA ILE A 96 -15.63 11.51 13.84
C ILE A 96 -15.40 10.30 12.95
N ASP A 97 -15.47 10.49 11.65
CA ASP A 97 -15.22 9.48 10.62
C ASP A 97 -13.78 9.56 10.13
N LEU A 98 -12.96 8.61 10.57
CA LEU A 98 -11.58 8.46 10.14
C LEU A 98 -11.41 7.39 9.04
N ALA A 99 -12.50 6.86 8.48
CA ALA A 99 -12.46 5.78 7.50
C ALA A 99 -12.54 6.28 6.05
N VAL A 100 -11.88 5.55 5.16
CA VAL A 100 -11.98 5.70 3.71
C VAL A 100 -12.01 4.31 3.08
N PRO A 101 -13.16 3.82 2.54
CA PRO A 101 -14.48 4.47 2.46
C PRO A 101 -15.12 4.81 3.82
N ARG A 102 -16.08 5.74 3.84
CA ARG A 102 -16.71 6.30 5.05
C ARG A 102 -17.52 5.25 5.84
N ASP A 103 -17.44 5.33 7.17
CA ASP A 103 -18.17 4.45 8.09
C ASP A 103 -19.60 4.95 8.39
N PHE A 104 -19.84 6.25 8.21
CA PHE A 104 -21.13 6.89 8.49
C PHE A 104 -21.87 7.21 7.19
N GLU A 105 -23.20 7.00 7.19
CA GLU A 105 -24.06 7.50 6.13
C GLU A 105 -24.02 9.05 6.06
N PRO A 106 -23.84 9.66 4.87
CA PRO A 106 -23.77 11.11 4.72
C PRO A 106 -24.99 11.86 5.25
N GLU A 107 -26.17 11.25 5.20
CA GLU A 107 -27.45 11.81 5.62
C GLU A 107 -27.49 12.16 7.12
N ILE A 108 -26.65 11.51 7.94
CA ILE A 108 -26.52 11.78 9.38
C ILE A 108 -26.17 13.25 9.65
N SER A 109 -25.42 13.89 8.75
CA SER A 109 -25.04 15.31 8.87
C SER A 109 -26.23 16.28 8.86
N ARG A 110 -27.43 15.83 8.47
CA ARG A 110 -28.65 16.65 8.45
C ARG A 110 -29.36 16.72 9.81
N LEU A 111 -28.93 15.92 10.79
CA LEU A 111 -29.51 15.90 12.12
C LEU A 111 -28.94 17.05 12.96
N ASN A 112 -29.81 17.90 13.52
CA ASN A 112 -29.41 19.08 14.29
C ASN A 112 -28.57 18.77 15.53
N ASP A 113 -28.77 17.60 16.13
CA ASP A 113 -28.10 17.18 17.37
C ASP A 113 -26.80 16.41 17.11
N ILE A 114 -26.36 16.32 15.84
CA ILE A 114 -25.13 15.61 15.45
C ILE A 114 -24.11 16.55 14.84
N TYR A 115 -22.89 16.46 15.35
CA TYR A 115 -21.72 17.08 14.75
C TYR A 115 -20.85 15.98 14.12
N LEU A 116 -21.01 15.76 12.82
CA LEU A 116 -20.23 14.78 12.06
C LEU A 116 -19.03 15.47 11.40
N TYR A 117 -17.83 15.00 11.73
CA TYR A 117 -16.57 15.44 11.14
C TYR A 117 -15.91 14.27 10.43
N THR A 118 -15.29 14.55 9.29
CA THR A 118 -14.51 13.56 8.52
C THR A 118 -13.03 13.90 8.53
N VAL A 119 -12.18 12.98 8.06
CA VAL A 119 -10.74 13.22 7.87
C VAL A 119 -10.47 14.55 7.15
N ASP A 120 -11.26 14.84 6.10
CA ASP A 120 -11.10 16.06 5.31
C ASP A 120 -11.41 17.32 6.15
N ASP A 121 -12.48 17.30 6.95
CA ASP A 121 -12.89 18.43 7.82
C ASP A 121 -11.86 18.71 8.91
N LEU A 122 -11.27 17.66 9.50
CA LEU A 122 -10.20 17.77 10.47
C LEU A 122 -8.94 18.42 9.86
N GLY A 123 -8.63 18.10 8.60
CA GLY A 123 -7.51 18.69 7.86
C GLY A 123 -7.63 20.21 7.74
N VAL A 124 -8.84 20.74 7.50
CA VAL A 124 -9.10 22.18 7.40
C VAL A 124 -8.93 22.90 8.75
N MET A 125 -9.39 22.30 9.85
CA MET A 125 -9.24 22.89 11.20
C MET A 125 -7.79 22.91 11.70
N ILE A 126 -6.95 22.00 11.21
CA ILE A 126 -5.52 21.94 11.55
C ILE A 126 -4.73 23.10 10.93
N GLN A 127 -5.24 23.73 9.86
CA GLN A 127 -4.63 24.89 9.17
C GLN A 127 -4.87 26.22 9.89
N THR A 128 -5.84 26.31 10.80
CA THR A 128 -6.09 27.52 11.60
C THR A 128 -5.29 27.53 12.91
N GLY A 129 -4.82 26.37 13.40
CA GLY A 129 -3.94 26.23 14.58
C GLY A 129 -2.44 26.42 14.33
N THR A 130 -2.06 27.00 13.18
CA THR A 130 -0.70 26.97 12.60
C THR A 130 0.34 27.84 13.32
N SER A 131 -0.03 28.55 14.38
CA SER A 131 0.93 29.37 15.16
C SER A 131 1.83 28.57 16.10
N LEU A 132 1.58 27.28 16.36
CA LEU A 132 2.38 26.45 17.28
C LEU A 132 3.24 25.37 16.60
N ARG A 133 3.14 25.21 15.26
CA ARG A 133 3.61 24.00 14.56
C ARG A 133 4.83 24.18 13.64
N GLN A 134 5.54 25.31 13.68
CA GLN A 134 6.68 25.51 12.77
C GLN A 134 7.92 24.67 13.12
N ALA A 135 8.16 24.35 14.39
CA ALA A 135 9.38 23.62 14.78
C ALA A 135 9.28 22.08 14.56
N ALA A 136 8.08 21.49 14.67
CA ALA A 136 7.88 20.04 14.53
C ALA A 136 7.69 19.60 13.07
N VAL A 137 7.20 20.49 12.20
CA VAL A 137 6.99 20.22 10.76
C VAL A 137 8.32 20.01 10.04
N SER A 138 9.34 20.83 10.30
CA SER A 138 10.66 20.66 9.67
C SER A 138 11.31 19.30 9.95
N GLN A 139 11.06 18.73 11.14
CA GLN A 139 11.62 17.43 11.53
C GLN A 139 10.85 16.27 10.90
N ALA A 140 9.54 16.40 10.73
CA ALA A 140 8.70 15.44 10.02
C ALA A 140 8.96 15.46 8.50
N GLU A 141 9.16 16.64 7.91
CA GLU A 141 9.51 16.79 6.48
C GLU A 141 10.83 16.08 6.16
N ALA A 142 11.86 16.23 6.99
CA ALA A 142 13.13 15.52 6.80
C ALA A 142 12.99 13.99 6.86
N ILE A 143 12.13 13.46 7.75
CA ILE A 143 11.88 12.02 7.87
C ILE A 143 11.04 11.50 6.69
N ILE A 144 10.07 12.29 6.21
CA ILE A 144 9.24 11.96 5.06
C ILE A 144 10.08 11.97 3.78
N GLU A 145 10.97 12.94 3.61
CA GLU A 145 11.83 13.05 2.44
C GLU A 145 12.79 11.86 2.34
N ASP A 146 13.36 11.43 3.47
CA ASP A 146 14.19 10.21 3.54
C ASP A 146 13.38 8.94 3.23
N ARG A 147 12.17 8.79 3.79
CA ARG A 147 11.31 7.62 3.53
C ARG A 147 10.74 7.57 2.11
N VAL A 148 10.38 8.71 1.54
CA VAL A 148 9.93 8.82 0.13
C VAL A 148 11.09 8.54 -0.81
N GLY A 149 12.29 9.02 -0.51
CA GLY A 149 13.51 8.67 -1.25
C GLY A 149 13.76 7.15 -1.24
N ASN A 150 13.72 6.54 -0.06
CA ASN A 150 13.90 5.10 0.11
C ASN A 150 12.78 4.27 -0.57
N PHE A 151 11.53 4.73 -0.52
CA PHE A 151 10.40 4.10 -1.20
C PHE A 151 10.48 4.21 -2.73
N MET A 152 10.87 5.38 -3.26
CA MET A 152 11.11 5.58 -4.69
C MET A 152 12.29 4.74 -5.18
N HIS A 153 13.34 4.60 -4.38
CA HIS A 153 14.47 3.71 -4.67
C HIS A 153 14.04 2.24 -4.71
N TRP A 154 13.24 1.79 -3.73
CA TRP A 154 12.64 0.45 -3.71
C TRP A 154 11.69 0.19 -4.89
N MET A 155 10.89 1.19 -5.28
CA MET A 155 9.98 1.12 -6.42
C MET A 155 10.72 1.09 -7.76
N GLN A 156 11.84 1.81 -7.89
CA GLN A 156 12.73 1.73 -9.06
C GLN A 156 13.35 0.33 -9.20
N GLY A 157 13.66 -0.34 -8.09
CA GLY A 157 14.12 -1.74 -8.09
C GLY A 157 13.10 -2.75 -8.65
N ARG A 158 11.80 -2.45 -8.57
CA ARG A 158 10.73 -3.32 -9.10
C ARG A 158 10.42 -3.13 -10.59
N LYS A 159 10.87 -2.04 -11.23
CA LYS A 159 10.64 -1.82 -12.67
C LYS A 159 11.43 -2.79 -13.56
N ALA A 160 12.53 -3.35 -13.04
CA ALA A 160 13.33 -4.31 -13.78
C ALA A 160 12.76 -5.73 -13.76
N VAL A 161 11.91 -6.09 -12.79
CA VAL A 161 11.44 -7.48 -12.62
C VAL A 161 10.63 -7.98 -13.82
N PRO A 162 9.64 -7.24 -14.36
CA PRO A 162 8.92 -7.66 -15.57
C PRO A 162 9.86 -7.76 -16.79
N LEU A 163 10.78 -6.80 -16.95
CA LEU A 163 11.73 -6.80 -18.06
C LEU A 163 12.71 -7.99 -17.99
N ILE A 164 13.17 -8.35 -16.79
CA ILE A 164 14.03 -9.53 -16.57
C ILE A 164 13.28 -10.81 -16.94
N GLN A 165 12.01 -10.93 -16.53
CA GLN A 165 11.17 -12.08 -16.88
C GLN A 165 10.97 -12.19 -18.39
N ASP A 166 10.68 -11.08 -19.07
CA ASP A 166 10.51 -11.05 -20.53
C ASP A 166 11.80 -11.47 -21.26
N ILE A 167 12.97 -10.96 -20.86
CA ILE A 167 14.26 -11.32 -21.46
C ILE A 167 14.55 -12.82 -21.27
N GLN A 168 14.30 -13.37 -20.07
CA GLN A 168 14.52 -14.79 -19.79
C GLN A 168 13.59 -15.68 -20.63
N GLN A 169 12.31 -15.33 -20.75
CA GLN A 169 11.35 -16.07 -21.56
C GLN A 169 11.71 -16.04 -23.05
N GLN A 170 12.17 -14.90 -23.57
CA GLN A 170 12.64 -14.80 -24.96
C GLN A 170 13.87 -15.66 -25.21
N GLY A 171 14.85 -15.64 -24.29
CA GLY A 171 16.05 -16.47 -24.40
C GLY A 171 15.72 -17.97 -24.45
N GLU A 172 14.83 -18.40 -23.57
CA GLU A 172 14.39 -19.80 -23.51
C GLU A 172 13.63 -20.24 -24.78
N TYR A 173 12.77 -19.37 -25.31
CA TYR A 173 12.08 -19.60 -26.58
C TYR A 173 13.07 -19.80 -27.75
N LEU A 174 14.09 -18.93 -27.87
CA LEU A 174 15.10 -19.04 -28.93
C LEU A 174 15.95 -20.30 -28.78
N ARG A 175 16.31 -20.68 -27.54
CA ARG A 175 17.04 -21.91 -27.22
C ARG A 175 16.27 -23.14 -27.70
N GLN A 176 14.99 -23.24 -27.34
CA GLN A 176 14.16 -24.37 -27.73
C GLN A 176 14.02 -24.48 -29.26
N LEU A 177 13.84 -23.35 -29.94
CA LEU A 177 13.72 -23.32 -31.40
C LEU A 177 14.98 -23.82 -32.12
N GLU A 178 16.17 -23.46 -31.66
CA GLU A 178 17.44 -23.93 -32.24
C GLU A 178 17.73 -25.39 -31.89
N LEU A 179 17.38 -25.83 -30.67
CA LEU A 179 17.48 -27.24 -30.28
C LEU A 179 16.59 -28.15 -31.13
N ASP A 180 15.33 -27.76 -31.35
CA ASP A 180 14.40 -28.53 -32.18
C ASP A 180 14.92 -28.67 -33.63
N ARG A 181 15.55 -27.62 -34.16
CA ARG A 181 16.18 -27.65 -35.48
C ARG A 181 17.39 -28.58 -35.50
N ALA A 182 18.24 -28.50 -34.49
CA ALA A 182 19.42 -29.36 -34.36
C ALA A 182 19.02 -30.84 -34.24
N MET A 183 18.05 -31.17 -33.37
CA MET A 183 17.53 -32.53 -33.22
C MET A 183 16.99 -33.09 -34.54
N LYS A 184 16.25 -32.29 -35.31
CA LYS A 184 15.75 -32.72 -36.63
C LYS A 184 16.85 -32.99 -37.64
N ARG A 185 18.01 -32.34 -37.53
CA ARG A 185 19.17 -32.57 -38.40
C ARG A 185 19.94 -33.83 -37.97
N LEU A 186 20.14 -34.00 -36.66
CA LEU A 186 20.74 -35.22 -36.11
C LEU A 186 19.93 -36.48 -36.46
N MET A 187 18.60 -36.42 -36.34
CA MET A 187 17.72 -37.55 -36.74
C MET A 187 17.78 -37.87 -38.24
N ARG A 188 18.17 -36.89 -39.08
CA ARG A 188 18.38 -37.10 -40.52
C ARG A 188 19.75 -37.69 -40.85
N GLY A 189 20.65 -37.79 -39.87
CA GLY A 189 22.00 -38.32 -40.04
C GLY A 189 23.03 -37.28 -40.44
N ASP A 190 22.73 -35.98 -40.32
CA ASP A 190 23.71 -34.91 -40.52
C ASP A 190 24.87 -35.05 -39.52
N ASP A 191 26.06 -34.59 -39.91
CA ASP A 191 27.25 -34.63 -39.05
C ASP A 191 27.01 -33.86 -37.73
N PRO A 192 27.16 -34.51 -36.56
CA PRO A 192 26.89 -33.87 -35.27
C PRO A 192 27.69 -32.60 -35.01
N GLN A 193 28.94 -32.53 -35.51
CA GLN A 193 29.80 -31.37 -35.28
C GLN A 193 29.32 -30.16 -36.09
N GLU A 194 28.92 -30.36 -37.35
CA GLU A 194 28.29 -29.33 -38.16
C GLU A 194 26.94 -28.86 -37.60
N VAL A 195 26.13 -29.78 -37.07
CA VAL A 195 24.83 -29.44 -36.48
C VAL A 195 24.99 -28.59 -35.22
N LEU A 196 25.92 -28.96 -34.32
CA LEU A 196 26.19 -28.20 -33.11
C LEU A 196 26.77 -26.81 -33.40
N ASN A 197 27.68 -26.70 -34.37
CA ASN A 197 28.22 -25.41 -34.80
C ASN A 197 27.13 -24.50 -35.38
N ALA A 198 26.26 -25.05 -36.23
CA ALA A 198 25.15 -24.30 -36.80
C ALA A 198 24.14 -23.84 -35.74
N MET A 199 23.84 -24.69 -34.75
CA MET A 199 22.97 -24.36 -33.62
C MET A 199 23.56 -23.24 -32.76
N ALA A 200 24.86 -23.35 -32.42
CA ALA A 200 25.56 -22.32 -31.65
C ALA A 200 25.55 -20.98 -32.38
N GLN A 201 25.91 -20.97 -33.67
CA GLN A 201 25.90 -19.75 -34.49
C GLN A 201 24.49 -19.16 -34.63
N GLY A 202 23.48 -20.01 -34.85
CA GLY A 202 22.08 -19.61 -34.98
C GLY A 202 21.53 -18.98 -33.71
N LEU A 203 21.83 -19.57 -32.56
CA LEU A 203 21.43 -19.04 -31.26
C LEU A 203 22.10 -17.70 -30.98
N THR A 204 23.42 -17.59 -31.20
CA THR A 204 24.17 -16.33 -31.02
C THR A 204 23.63 -15.21 -31.91
N ASN A 205 23.41 -15.49 -33.20
CA ASN A 205 22.91 -14.48 -34.14
C ASN A 205 21.52 -13.97 -33.75
N LYS A 206 20.62 -14.87 -33.32
CA LYS A 206 19.26 -14.49 -32.89
C LYS A 206 19.25 -13.68 -31.60
N PHE A 207 20.12 -14.04 -30.65
CA PHE A 207 20.25 -13.32 -29.38
C PHE A 207 20.80 -11.91 -29.57
N LEU A 208 21.71 -11.72 -30.53
CA LEU A 208 22.32 -10.42 -30.85
C LEU A 208 21.49 -9.55 -31.81
N HIS A 209 20.56 -10.14 -32.56
CA HIS A 209 19.80 -9.41 -33.58
C HIS A 209 19.04 -8.22 -32.99
N GLY A 210 18.38 -8.39 -31.85
CA GLY A 210 17.58 -7.32 -31.22
C GLY A 210 18.42 -6.12 -30.77
N SER A 211 19.57 -6.36 -30.15
CA SER A 211 20.48 -5.30 -29.68
C SER A 211 21.17 -4.58 -30.83
N LEU A 212 21.62 -5.31 -31.86
CA LEU A 212 22.21 -4.72 -33.07
C LEU A 212 21.18 -3.92 -33.86
N HIS A 213 19.95 -4.41 -33.99
CA HIS A 213 18.87 -3.70 -34.66
C HIS A 213 18.51 -2.40 -33.94
N ALA A 214 18.37 -2.43 -32.61
CA ALA A 214 18.12 -1.23 -31.80
C ALA A 214 19.27 -0.20 -31.93
N LEU A 215 20.52 -0.66 -31.98
CA LEU A 215 21.67 0.21 -32.19
C LEU A 215 21.71 0.80 -33.62
N GLN A 216 21.30 0.06 -34.63
CA GLN A 216 21.31 0.53 -36.03
C GLN A 216 20.19 1.53 -36.33
N HIS A 217 19.05 1.42 -35.66
CA HIS A 217 17.85 2.22 -35.95
C HIS A 217 17.59 3.35 -34.92
N SER A 218 18.46 3.53 -33.93
CA SER A 218 18.40 4.63 -32.96
C SER A 218 19.25 5.82 -33.39
N ASN A 219 18.80 7.03 -33.03
CA ASN A 219 19.41 8.30 -33.38
C ASN A 219 19.60 9.22 -32.16
N GLY A 220 20.54 10.16 -32.25
CA GLY A 220 20.77 11.19 -31.23
C GLY A 220 21.07 10.60 -29.84
N ALA A 221 20.45 11.18 -28.81
CA ALA A 221 20.70 10.82 -27.40
C ALA A 221 20.38 9.35 -27.07
N GLU A 222 19.44 8.72 -27.79
CA GLU A 222 19.09 7.31 -27.59
C GLU A 222 20.21 6.38 -28.07
N ARG A 223 20.81 6.69 -29.23
CA ARG A 223 21.95 5.95 -29.78
C ARG A 223 23.16 6.03 -28.84
N ASP A 224 23.43 7.23 -28.33
CA ASP A 224 24.56 7.45 -27.40
C ASP A 224 24.37 6.71 -26.08
N ALA A 225 23.14 6.58 -25.60
CA ALA A 225 22.82 5.77 -24.42
C ALA A 225 23.05 4.27 -24.69
N LEU A 226 22.60 3.75 -25.83
CA LEU A 226 22.79 2.35 -26.22
C LEU A 226 24.28 2.00 -26.40
N ILE A 227 25.07 2.88 -27.03
CA ILE A 227 26.53 2.70 -27.18
C ILE A 227 27.23 2.55 -25.82
N LYS A 228 26.76 3.28 -24.78
CA LYS A 228 27.33 3.20 -23.43
C LYS A 228 26.85 1.99 -22.64
N LEU A 229 25.64 1.49 -22.90
CA LEU A 229 25.00 0.42 -22.12
C LEU A 229 25.29 -0.98 -22.68
N LEU A 230 25.25 -1.17 -24.00
CA LEU A 230 25.43 -2.49 -24.62
C LEU A 230 26.76 -3.18 -24.26
N PRO A 231 27.92 -2.49 -24.21
CA PRO A 231 29.16 -3.11 -23.77
C PRO A 231 29.07 -3.65 -22.34
N LYS A 232 28.37 -2.95 -21.43
CA LYS A 232 28.20 -3.40 -20.04
C LYS A 232 27.30 -4.63 -19.91
N LEU A 233 26.35 -4.80 -20.83
CA LEU A 233 25.43 -5.94 -20.87
C LEU A 233 26.09 -7.20 -21.45
N PHE A 234 27.04 -7.04 -22.38
CA PHE A 234 27.73 -8.17 -23.03
C PHE A 234 29.14 -8.48 -22.46
N ALA A 235 29.75 -7.55 -21.70
CA ALA A 235 31.09 -7.72 -21.14
C ALA A 235 31.13 -8.45 -19.78
N SER A 236 30.01 -8.88 -19.20
CA SER A 236 30.02 -9.52 -17.87
C SER A 236 30.64 -10.93 -17.82
N HIS A 237 31.22 -11.44 -18.91
CA HIS A 237 31.95 -12.71 -18.93
C HIS A 237 33.40 -12.63 -19.43
N SER A 238 33.97 -11.44 -19.68
CA SER A 238 35.43 -11.34 -19.87
C SER A 238 36.12 -11.12 -18.52
N LYS A 239 36.21 -12.17 -17.69
CA LYS A 239 37.41 -12.31 -16.87
C LYS A 239 38.49 -12.87 -17.81
N PRO A 240 39.67 -12.24 -17.94
CA PRO A 240 40.80 -12.92 -18.55
C PRO A 240 41.12 -14.12 -17.65
N GLU A 241 41.17 -15.32 -18.22
CA GLU A 241 41.89 -16.42 -17.58
C GLU A 241 43.38 -16.04 -17.61
N ASP A 242 43.93 -15.71 -16.45
CA ASP A 242 45.37 -15.63 -16.27
C ASP A 242 45.96 -17.04 -16.40
N HIS A 243 46.99 -17.14 -17.24
CA HIS A 243 47.86 -18.29 -17.44
C HIS A 243 48.61 -18.70 -16.16
#